data_AF-A0A429FAV6-F1
#
_entry.id   AF-A0A429FAV6-F1
#
_cell.length_a   1.000
_cell.length_b   1.000
_cell.length_c   1.000
_cell.angle_alpha   90.00
_cell.angle_beta   90.00
_cell.angle_gamma   90.00
#
_symmetry.space_group_name_H-M   'P 1'
#
loop_
_entity.id
_entity.type
_entity.pdbx_description
1 polymer ?
#
loop_
_entity_poly.entity_id
_entity_poly.type
_entity_poly.pdbx_seq_one_letter_code
_entity_poly.pdbx_strand_id
1 'polypeptide(L)'
;MRNIDGGFLAAPDQASLERRERDVRKGKLALMLAVVGGFVALVAGYNVLVDFSPVSLVVTMLALAAAIGGGLLTKQLMRAVRFRVHKPNAGLVGAAKLSGMVVAVLGFIALVGSLDGPGVLRIIAIAVGCAAIGYVKTLHDQQWVLFELDAVGVRIERTVVPWRDVTRLTIDPVGPGMTRLGAVPINAAPLYVAVQDTELDQRLLAEAVGRFAPQGTQLTRA
;
A
#
# COMPACT_ATOMS: atom_id res chain seq x y z
N MET A 1 46.61 -17.27 2.19
CA MET A 1 45.75 -18.45 1.91
C MET A 1 44.70 -18.53 3.01
N ARG A 2 43.42 -18.48 2.62
CA ARG A 2 42.18 -18.94 3.31
C ARG A 2 42.11 -18.86 4.86
N ASN A 3 41.31 -17.91 5.35
CA ASN A 3 40.56 -18.04 6.60
C ASN A 3 39.15 -18.53 6.21
N ILE A 4 38.89 -19.81 6.48
CA ILE A 4 37.59 -20.48 6.33
C ILE A 4 37.15 -20.84 7.74
N ASP A 5 35.85 -20.70 7.99
CA ASP A 5 35.08 -21.24 9.11
C ASP A 5 34.75 -20.27 10.25
N GLY A 6 33.47 -19.86 10.27
CA GLY A 6 32.72 -19.99 11.52
C GLY A 6 31.79 -18.85 11.89
N GLY A 7 31.85 -17.70 11.22
CA GLY A 7 30.90 -16.60 11.47
C GLY A 7 29.54 -16.92 10.89
N PHE A 8 28.74 -17.74 11.59
CA PHE A 8 27.32 -17.89 11.31
C PHE A 8 26.72 -16.49 11.17
N LEU A 9 26.18 -16.21 9.98
CA LEU A 9 25.22 -15.15 9.73
C LEU A 9 24.23 -15.18 10.91
N ALA A 10 24.34 -14.21 11.82
CA ALA A 10 23.45 -14.12 12.96
C ALA A 10 22.03 -14.09 12.38
N ALA A 11 21.31 -15.19 12.59
CA ALA A 11 19.98 -15.35 12.05
C ALA A 11 19.15 -14.13 12.49
N PRO A 12 18.36 -13.51 11.59
CA PRO A 12 17.43 -12.46 11.99
C PRO A 12 16.64 -12.99 13.20
N ASP A 13 16.61 -12.21 14.29
CA ASP A 13 15.93 -12.55 15.54
C ASP A 13 14.55 -13.16 15.22
N GLN A 14 14.42 -14.48 15.36
CA GLN A 14 13.29 -15.25 14.82
C GLN A 14 11.95 -14.73 15.35
N ALA A 15 11.95 -14.22 16.59
CA ALA A 15 10.80 -13.61 17.23
C ALA A 15 10.31 -12.33 16.51
N SER A 16 11.23 -11.57 15.91
CA SER A 16 10.90 -10.37 15.13
C SER A 16 10.31 -10.71 13.76
N LEU A 17 10.76 -11.79 13.13
CA LEU A 17 10.20 -12.29 11.86
C LEU A 17 8.82 -12.92 12.04
N GLU A 18 8.62 -13.74 13.07
CA GLU A 18 7.32 -14.36 13.37
C GLU A 18 6.24 -13.32 13.68
N ARG A 19 6.58 -12.24 14.40
CA ARG A 19 5.66 -11.12 14.64
C ARG A 19 5.26 -10.44 13.33
N ARG A 20 6.22 -10.22 12.42
CA ARG A 20 5.96 -9.62 11.10
C ARG A 20 5.04 -10.51 10.25
N GLU A 21 5.31 -11.81 10.18
CA GLU A 21 4.47 -12.74 9.43
C GLU A 21 3.04 -12.76 9.96
N ARG A 22 2.87 -12.74 11.29
CA ARG A 22 1.55 -12.69 11.94
C ARG A 22 0.78 -11.43 11.58
N ASP A 23 1.42 -10.26 11.59
CA ASP A 23 0.75 -8.99 11.27
C ASP A 23 0.42 -8.86 9.78
N VAL A 24 1.29 -9.35 8.89
CA VAL A 24 0.98 -9.48 7.45
C VAL A 24 -0.21 -10.43 7.24
N ARG A 25 -0.28 -11.54 7.98
CA ARG A 25 -1.38 -12.51 7.88
C ARG A 25 -2.70 -11.90 8.34
N LYS A 26 -2.71 -11.14 9.45
CA LYS A 26 -3.89 -10.38 9.90
C LYS A 26 -4.33 -9.36 8.85
N GLY A 27 -3.38 -8.62 8.25
CA GLY A 27 -3.66 -7.69 7.17
C GLY A 27 -4.30 -8.37 5.95
N LYS A 28 -3.81 -9.55 5.55
CA LYS A 28 -4.40 -10.36 4.48
C LYS A 28 -5.80 -10.85 4.81
N LEU A 29 -6.06 -11.28 6.04
CA LEU A 29 -7.39 -11.69 6.49
C LEU A 29 -8.38 -10.52 6.52
N ALA A 30 -7.96 -9.35 7.01
CA ALA A 30 -8.77 -8.14 6.98
C ALA A 30 -9.09 -7.71 5.54
N LEU A 31 -8.15 -7.89 4.61
CA LEU A 31 -8.37 -7.64 3.20
C LEU A 31 -9.38 -8.62 2.60
N MET A 32 -9.29 -9.92 2.92
CA MET A 32 -10.28 -10.90 2.47
C MET A 32 -11.68 -10.55 3.00
N LEU A 33 -11.79 -10.16 4.27
CA LEU A 33 -13.04 -9.71 4.85
C LEU A 33 -13.62 -8.51 4.07
N ALA A 34 -12.77 -7.56 3.70
CA ALA A 34 -13.18 -6.40 2.91
C ALA A 34 -13.73 -6.80 1.53
N VAL A 35 -13.02 -7.71 0.83
CA VAL A 35 -13.39 -8.18 -0.52
C VAL A 35 -14.67 -9.01 -0.50
N VAL A 36 -14.76 -9.98 0.42
CA VAL A 36 -15.95 -10.84 0.56
C VAL A 36 -17.16 -10.00 0.98
N GLY A 37 -17.00 -9.10 1.96
CA GLY A 37 -18.06 -8.18 2.37
C GLY A 37 -18.52 -7.29 1.21
N GLY A 38 -17.59 -6.76 0.41
CA GLY A 38 -17.91 -5.97 -0.77
C GLY A 38 -18.71 -6.75 -1.81
N PHE A 39 -18.32 -8.00 -2.09
CA PHE A 39 -19.02 -8.85 -3.05
C PHE A 39 -20.44 -9.20 -2.57
N VAL A 40 -20.60 -9.60 -1.30
CA VAL A 40 -21.90 -9.90 -0.71
C VAL A 40 -22.80 -8.66 -0.69
N ALA A 41 -22.26 -7.48 -0.39
CA ALA A 41 -23.01 -6.22 -0.43
C ALA A 41 -23.52 -5.91 -1.84
N LEU A 42 -22.73 -6.21 -2.87
CA LEU A 42 -23.09 -5.96 -4.26
C LEU A 42 -24.24 -6.88 -4.72
N VAL A 43 -24.16 -8.18 -4.38
CA VAL A 43 -25.21 -9.17 -4.70
C VAL A 43 -26.49 -8.92 -3.90
N ALA A 44 -26.37 -8.72 -2.58
CA ALA A 44 -27.53 -8.47 -1.72
C ALA A 44 -28.19 -7.12 -2.03
N GLY A 45 -27.40 -6.09 -2.33
CA GLY A 45 -27.90 -4.77 -2.72
C GLY A 45 -28.65 -4.80 -4.05
N TYR A 46 -28.23 -5.64 -5.00
CA TYR A 46 -29.00 -5.89 -6.21
C TYR A 46 -30.37 -6.51 -5.91
N ASN A 47 -30.41 -7.52 -5.02
CA ASN A 47 -31.67 -8.13 -4.63
C ASN A 47 -32.61 -7.12 -3.95
N VAL A 48 -32.10 -6.16 -3.16
CA VAL A 48 -32.91 -5.06 -2.61
C VAL A 48 -33.57 -4.21 -3.71
N LEU A 49 -32.89 -4.02 -4.85
CA LEU A 49 -33.38 -3.20 -5.96
C LEU A 49 -34.37 -3.95 -6.87
N VAL A 50 -34.24 -5.27 -7.01
CA VAL A 50 -35.11 -6.09 -7.86
C VAL A 50 -36.33 -6.59 -7.11
N ASP A 51 -36.12 -7.22 -5.95
CA ASP A 51 -37.16 -7.80 -5.10
C ASP A 51 -36.92 -7.35 -3.65
N PHE A 52 -37.51 -6.22 -3.29
CA PHE A 52 -37.30 -5.64 -1.96
C PHE A 52 -37.67 -6.64 -0.86
N SER A 53 -36.67 -7.05 -0.08
CA SER A 53 -36.86 -7.95 1.06
C SER A 53 -36.14 -7.39 2.30
N PRO A 54 -36.76 -7.44 3.50
CA PRO A 54 -36.08 -6.99 4.72
C PRO A 54 -34.77 -7.74 4.99
N VAL A 55 -34.73 -9.03 4.61
CA VAL A 55 -33.55 -9.88 4.76
C VAL A 55 -32.40 -9.40 3.87
N SER A 56 -32.66 -9.07 2.60
CA SER A 56 -31.63 -8.57 1.68
C SER A 56 -31.09 -7.21 2.14
N LEU A 57 -31.91 -6.35 2.73
CA LEU A 57 -31.47 -5.07 3.31
C LEU A 57 -30.52 -5.28 4.49
N VAL A 58 -30.88 -6.15 5.44
CA VAL A 58 -30.01 -6.48 6.60
C VAL A 58 -28.68 -7.09 6.14
N VAL A 59 -28.72 -8.04 5.20
CA VAL A 59 -27.51 -8.66 4.64
C VAL A 59 -26.62 -7.61 3.95
N THR A 60 -27.21 -6.68 3.20
CA THR A 60 -26.47 -5.60 2.55
C THR A 60 -25.76 -4.71 3.56
N MET A 61 -26.45 -4.32 4.65
CA MET A 61 -25.88 -3.48 5.71
C MET A 61 -24.72 -4.17 6.43
N LEU A 62 -24.87 -5.45 6.79
CA LEU A 62 -23.81 -6.23 7.43
C LEU A 62 -22.60 -6.40 6.51
N ALA A 63 -22.85 -6.67 5.23
CA ALA A 63 -21.80 -6.85 4.24
C ALA A 63 -21.03 -5.55 3.97
N LEU A 64 -21.72 -4.40 3.93
CA LEU A 64 -21.07 -3.08 3.87
C LEU A 64 -20.24 -2.79 5.12
N ALA A 65 -20.75 -3.09 6.31
CA ALA A 65 -20.01 -2.92 7.55
C ALA A 65 -18.73 -3.78 7.56
N ALA A 66 -18.82 -5.03 7.10
CA ALA A 66 -17.66 -5.91 6.94
C ALA A 66 -16.66 -5.38 5.89
N ALA A 67 -17.15 -4.85 4.76
CA ALA A 67 -16.33 -4.25 3.72
C ALA A 67 -15.53 -3.05 4.24
N ILE A 68 -16.22 -2.10 4.89
CA ILE A 68 -15.65 -0.87 5.43
C ILE A 68 -14.72 -1.18 6.60
N GLY A 69 -15.18 -2.00 7.55
CA GLY A 69 -14.40 -2.41 8.71
C GLY A 69 -13.13 -3.16 8.32
N GLY A 70 -13.25 -4.13 7.41
CA GLY A 70 -12.11 -4.86 6.85
C GLY A 70 -11.12 -3.93 6.14
N GLY A 71 -11.60 -2.95 5.36
CA GLY A 71 -10.77 -1.96 4.69
C GLY A 71 -10.00 -1.06 5.65
N LEU A 72 -10.66 -0.55 6.71
CA LEU A 72 -10.04 0.27 7.74
C LEU A 72 -9.00 -0.51 8.55
N LEU A 73 -9.33 -1.73 8.95
CA LEU A 73 -8.41 -2.63 9.65
C LEU A 73 -7.19 -2.96 8.78
N THR A 74 -7.41 -3.27 7.51
CA THR A 74 -6.32 -3.52 6.56
C THR A 74 -5.40 -2.30 6.46
N LYS A 75 -5.97 -1.09 6.36
CA LYS A 75 -5.18 0.15 6.31
C LYS A 75 -4.37 0.36 7.58
N GLN A 76 -4.96 0.14 8.76
CA GLN A 76 -4.24 0.29 10.03
C GLN A 76 -3.11 -0.74 10.19
N LEU A 77 -3.40 -2.01 9.90
CA LEU A 77 -2.43 -3.09 10.01
C LEU A 77 -1.29 -2.95 8.97
N MET A 78 -1.60 -2.58 7.74
CA MET A 78 -0.60 -2.41 6.67
C MET A 78 0.22 -1.13 6.82
N ARG A 79 -0.30 -0.09 7.49
CA ARG A 79 0.47 1.13 7.80
C ARG A 79 1.68 0.84 8.68
N ALA A 80 1.60 -0.15 9.56
CA ALA A 80 2.73 -0.55 10.41
C ALA A 80 3.84 -1.28 9.62
N VAL A 81 3.57 -1.70 8.38
CA VAL A 81 4.43 -2.60 7.58
C VAL A 81 5.22 -1.85 6.51
N ARG A 82 4.96 -0.55 6.30
CA ARG A 82 5.56 0.22 5.21
C ARG A 82 5.83 1.67 5.61
N PHE A 83 7.02 2.16 5.32
CA PHE A 83 7.33 3.58 5.30
C PHE A 83 7.41 4.04 3.85
N ARG A 84 6.82 5.19 3.52
CA ARG A 84 6.78 5.74 2.16
C ARG A 84 6.95 7.23 2.16
N VAL A 85 7.83 7.71 1.30
CA VAL A 85 8.01 9.12 0.96
C VAL A 85 7.43 9.34 -0.42
N HIS A 86 6.58 10.36 -0.55
CA HIS A 86 5.93 10.69 -1.81
C HIS A 86 6.50 12.00 -2.37
N LYS A 87 6.28 12.24 -3.67
CA LYS A 87 6.54 13.54 -4.30
C LYS A 87 5.67 14.63 -3.66
N PRO A 88 6.12 15.89 -3.64
CA PRO A 88 5.31 16.99 -3.15
C PRO A 88 3.97 17.06 -3.90
N ASN A 89 2.90 17.39 -3.18
CA ASN A 89 1.52 17.41 -3.68
C ASN A 89 0.91 16.05 -4.09
N ALA A 90 1.59 14.92 -3.86
CA ALA A 90 1.04 13.58 -4.16
C ALA A 90 -0.34 13.35 -3.52
N GLY A 91 -0.52 13.82 -2.28
CA GLY A 91 -1.80 13.68 -1.57
C GLY A 91 -2.93 14.44 -2.27
N LEU A 92 -2.68 15.68 -2.68
CA LEU A 92 -3.67 16.55 -3.32
C LEU A 92 -4.01 16.08 -4.74
N VAL A 93 -2.99 15.74 -5.54
CA VAL A 93 -3.18 15.20 -6.90
C VAL A 93 -3.87 13.83 -6.85
N GLY A 94 -3.48 12.98 -5.90
CA GLY A 94 -4.13 11.69 -5.67
C GLY A 94 -5.59 11.85 -5.27
N ALA A 95 -5.89 12.77 -4.35
CA ALA A 95 -7.27 13.07 -3.94
C ALA A 95 -8.10 13.58 -5.11
N ALA A 96 -7.57 14.50 -5.93
CA ALA A 96 -8.25 15.03 -7.11
C ALA A 96 -8.53 13.96 -8.18
N LYS A 97 -7.56 13.07 -8.44
CA LYS A 97 -7.75 11.93 -9.36
C LYS A 97 -8.82 10.98 -8.86
N LEU A 98 -8.80 10.65 -7.56
CA LEU A 98 -9.77 9.74 -6.96
C LEU A 98 -11.16 10.35 -6.90
N SER A 99 -11.30 11.63 -6.52
CA SER A 99 -12.59 12.30 -6.48
C SER A 99 -13.19 12.44 -7.88
N GLY A 100 -12.38 12.84 -8.88
CA GLY A 100 -12.81 12.88 -10.28
C GLY A 100 -13.28 11.51 -10.78
N MET A 101 -12.58 10.43 -10.40
CA MET A 101 -12.98 9.07 -10.76
C MET A 101 -14.29 8.65 -10.08
N VAL A 102 -14.49 8.99 -8.80
CA VAL A 102 -15.75 8.72 -8.10
C VAL A 102 -16.92 9.44 -8.79
N VAL A 103 -16.75 10.72 -9.14
CA VAL A 103 -17.78 11.49 -9.86
C VAL A 103 -18.07 10.87 -11.22
N ALA A 104 -17.04 10.46 -11.97
CA ALA A 104 -17.21 9.80 -13.27
C ALA A 104 -17.96 8.47 -13.15
N VAL A 105 -17.63 7.65 -12.16
CA VAL A 105 -18.32 6.37 -11.89
C VAL A 105 -19.77 6.61 -11.50
N LEU A 106 -20.05 7.55 -10.59
CA LEU A 106 -21.42 7.89 -10.21
C LEU A 106 -22.23 8.42 -11.38
N GLY A 107 -21.64 9.29 -12.22
CA GLY A 107 -22.26 9.80 -13.43
C GLY A 107 -22.58 8.70 -14.44
N PHE A 108 -21.66 7.74 -14.63
CA PHE A 108 -21.88 6.59 -15.49
C PHE A 108 -22.99 5.67 -14.96
N ILE A 109 -23.01 5.39 -13.65
CA ILE A 109 -24.08 4.60 -13.02
C ILE A 109 -25.43 5.29 -13.18
N ALA A 110 -25.50 6.61 -12.98
CA ALA A 110 -26.72 7.38 -13.17
C ALA A 110 -27.21 7.33 -14.64
N LEU A 111 -26.29 7.41 -15.60
CA LEU A 111 -26.59 7.31 -17.03
C LEU A 111 -27.16 5.94 -17.39
N VAL A 112 -26.51 4.85 -16.97
CA VAL A 112 -27.02 3.47 -17.13
C VAL A 112 -28.38 3.33 -16.44
N GLY A 113 -28.57 4.00 -15.31
CA GLY A 113 -29.83 4.11 -14.60
C GLY A 113 -30.95 4.73 -15.43
N SER A 114 -30.67 5.86 -16.08
CA SER A 114 -31.63 6.63 -16.88
C SER A 114 -32.04 5.97 -18.20
N LEU A 115 -31.26 5.01 -18.70
CA LEU A 115 -31.52 4.32 -19.96
C LEU A 115 -32.36 3.04 -19.79
N ASP A 116 -33.01 2.86 -18.63
CA ASP A 116 -33.67 1.61 -18.23
C ASP A 116 -32.79 0.37 -18.46
N GLY A 117 -31.48 0.54 -18.30
CA GLY A 117 -30.52 -0.54 -18.47
C GLY A 117 -30.82 -1.69 -17.51
N PRO A 118 -30.75 -2.96 -17.98
CA PRO A 118 -30.92 -4.14 -17.14
C PRO A 118 -30.16 -4.02 -15.82
N GLY A 119 -30.76 -4.42 -14.70
CA GLY A 119 -30.13 -4.24 -13.39
C GLY A 119 -28.75 -4.93 -13.26
N VAL A 120 -28.49 -5.99 -14.04
CA VAL A 120 -27.17 -6.63 -14.17
C VAL A 120 -26.11 -5.69 -14.74
N LEU A 121 -26.45 -4.82 -15.70
CA LEU A 121 -25.54 -3.81 -16.23
C LEU A 121 -25.15 -2.76 -15.18
N ARG A 122 -26.04 -2.44 -14.22
CA ARG A 122 -25.74 -1.55 -13.10
C ARG A 122 -24.73 -2.18 -12.13
N ILE A 123 -24.87 -3.47 -11.82
CA ILE A 123 -23.89 -4.24 -11.02
C ILE A 123 -22.52 -4.23 -11.70
N ILE A 124 -22.48 -4.55 -13.00
CA ILE A 124 -21.23 -4.58 -13.77
C ILE A 124 -20.59 -3.19 -13.79
N ALA A 125 -21.38 -2.13 -13.98
CA ALA A 125 -20.90 -0.75 -13.95
C ALA A 125 -20.25 -0.38 -12.60
N ILE A 126 -20.88 -0.75 -11.48
CA ILE A 126 -20.32 -0.54 -10.13
C ILE A 126 -19.01 -1.31 -9.96
N ALA A 127 -19.00 -2.60 -10.31
CA ALA A 127 -17.82 -3.45 -10.17
C ALA A 127 -16.63 -2.94 -11.01
N VAL A 128 -16.87 -2.57 -12.28
CA VAL A 128 -15.88 -1.98 -13.17
C VAL A 128 -15.40 -0.63 -12.62
N GLY A 129 -16.30 0.20 -12.11
CA GLY A 129 -15.95 1.47 -11.48
C GLY A 129 -15.02 1.30 -10.27
N CYS A 130 -15.32 0.35 -9.38
CA CYS A 130 -14.47 0.02 -8.23
C CYS A 130 -13.08 -0.48 -8.68
N ALA A 131 -13.02 -1.37 -9.67
CA ALA A 131 -11.76 -1.87 -10.23
C ALA A 131 -10.93 -0.73 -10.83
N ALA A 132 -11.56 0.19 -11.55
CA ALA A 132 -10.89 1.33 -12.17
C ALA A 132 -10.35 2.33 -11.12
N ILE A 133 -11.10 2.60 -10.04
CA ILE A 133 -10.60 3.40 -8.90
C ILE A 133 -9.35 2.73 -8.29
N GLY A 134 -9.40 1.42 -8.06
CA GLY A 134 -8.27 0.64 -7.56
C GLY A 134 -7.04 0.76 -8.46
N TYR A 135 -7.24 0.60 -9.77
CA TYR A 135 -6.18 0.71 -10.77
C TYR A 135 -5.55 2.12 -10.81
N VAL A 136 -6.37 3.18 -10.81
CA VAL A 136 -5.88 4.57 -10.77
C VAL A 136 -5.06 4.82 -9.50
N LYS A 137 -5.52 4.30 -8.35
CA LYS A 137 -4.76 4.38 -7.11
C LYS A 137 -3.41 3.67 -7.23
N THR A 138 -3.38 2.46 -7.77
CA THR A 138 -2.13 1.70 -7.93
C THR A 138 -1.15 2.43 -8.84
N LEU A 139 -1.61 2.96 -9.97
CA LEU A 139 -0.78 3.77 -10.87
C LEU A 139 -0.26 5.03 -10.19
N HIS A 140 -1.11 5.72 -9.42
CA HIS A 140 -0.71 6.89 -8.66
C HIS A 140 0.40 6.54 -7.67
N ASP A 141 0.20 5.52 -6.84
CA ASP A 141 1.21 5.06 -5.88
C ASP A 141 2.50 4.62 -6.59
N GLN A 142 2.43 4.04 -7.79
CA GLN A 142 3.62 3.67 -8.57
C GLN A 142 4.42 4.88 -9.08
N GLN A 143 3.75 5.96 -9.50
CA GLN A 143 4.39 7.13 -10.10
C GLN A 143 4.87 8.17 -9.07
N TRP A 144 4.25 8.18 -7.88
CA TRP A 144 4.41 9.26 -6.90
C TRP A 144 5.16 8.85 -5.63
N VAL A 145 5.42 7.55 -5.41
CA VAL A 145 6.34 7.10 -4.36
C VAL A 145 7.78 7.30 -4.83
N LEU A 146 8.57 8.06 -4.06
CA LEU A 146 9.99 8.30 -4.28
C LEU A 146 10.86 7.27 -3.56
N PHE A 147 10.48 6.95 -2.32
CA PHE A 147 11.22 6.03 -1.48
C PHE A 147 10.24 5.23 -0.63
N GLU A 148 10.45 3.92 -0.51
CA GLU A 148 9.64 3.05 0.33
C GLU A 148 10.53 2.02 1.02
N LEU A 149 10.34 1.87 2.34
CA LEU A 149 10.92 0.79 3.14
C LEU A 149 9.79 -0.12 3.56
N ASP A 150 9.92 -1.41 3.26
CA ASP A 150 8.98 -2.41 3.71
C ASP A 150 9.68 -3.69 4.16
N ALA A 151 8.88 -4.70 4.52
CA ALA A 151 9.41 -5.99 4.95
C ALA A 151 10.15 -6.76 3.84
N VAL A 152 9.95 -6.41 2.56
CA VAL A 152 10.55 -7.10 1.41
C VAL A 152 11.88 -6.46 1.02
N GLY A 153 11.98 -5.14 1.11
CA GLY A 153 13.19 -4.43 0.74
C GLY A 153 13.07 -2.92 0.78
N VAL A 154 13.93 -2.29 0.00
CA VAL A 154 13.97 -0.85 -0.22
C VAL A 154 13.57 -0.58 -1.66
N ARG A 155 12.55 0.24 -1.84
CA ARG A 155 12.11 0.71 -3.14
C ARG A 155 12.54 2.15 -3.32
N ILE A 156 13.23 2.42 -4.42
CA ILE A 156 13.67 3.74 -4.84
C ILE A 156 13.02 4.00 -6.20
N GLU A 157 12.09 4.94 -6.22
CA GLU A 157 11.18 5.22 -7.32
C GLU A 157 10.45 3.97 -7.84
N ARG A 158 10.93 3.38 -8.94
CA ARG A 158 10.35 2.18 -9.57
C ARG A 158 11.12 0.91 -9.28
N THR A 159 12.34 1.01 -8.75
CA THR A 159 13.23 -0.13 -8.55
C THR A 159 13.12 -0.63 -7.13
N VAL A 160 12.87 -1.93 -6.97
CA VAL A 160 12.83 -2.60 -5.66
C VAL A 160 14.14 -3.38 -5.49
N VAL A 161 14.87 -3.06 -4.43
CA VAL A 161 16.06 -3.80 -4.00
C VAL A 161 15.67 -4.62 -2.77
N PRO A 162 15.63 -5.96 -2.86
CA PRO A 162 15.27 -6.79 -1.71
C PRO A 162 16.38 -6.71 -0.65
N TRP A 163 16.01 -6.86 0.63
CA TRP A 163 16.96 -6.68 1.75
C TRP A 163 18.23 -7.52 1.65
N ARG A 164 18.11 -8.75 1.11
CA ARG A 164 19.26 -9.65 0.89
C ARG A 164 20.35 -9.07 -0.02
N ASP A 165 19.96 -8.14 -0.88
CA ASP A 165 20.83 -7.55 -1.89
C ASP A 165 21.28 -6.13 -1.48
N VAL A 166 20.85 -5.62 -0.32
CA VAL A 166 21.23 -4.29 0.21
C VAL A 166 22.47 -4.42 1.08
N THR A 167 23.56 -3.73 0.72
CA THR A 167 24.79 -3.66 1.55
C THR A 167 24.81 -2.46 2.47
N ARG A 168 24.28 -1.32 2.00
CA ARG A 168 24.31 -0.04 2.69
C ARG A 168 23.07 0.78 2.38
N LEU A 169 22.57 1.45 3.40
CA LEU A 169 21.55 2.49 3.29
C LEU A 169 22.21 3.85 3.47
N THR A 170 21.81 4.80 2.65
CA THR A 170 22.38 6.15 2.61
C THR A 170 21.32 7.17 2.97
N ILE A 171 21.62 8.01 3.96
CA ILE A 171 20.78 9.12 4.43
C ILE A 171 21.70 10.32 4.63
N ASP A 172 21.95 11.06 3.54
CA ASP A 172 22.93 12.16 3.53
C ASP A 172 22.29 13.47 3.06
N PRO A 173 22.61 14.62 3.67
CA PRO A 173 22.20 15.92 3.14
C PRO A 173 22.89 16.17 1.78
N VAL A 174 22.14 16.67 0.79
CA VAL A 174 22.67 16.94 -0.57
C VAL A 174 22.62 18.41 -0.96
N GLY A 175 21.87 19.22 -0.22
CA GLY A 175 21.69 20.65 -0.46
C GLY A 175 20.73 21.25 0.55
N PRO A 176 20.52 22.57 0.52
CA PRO A 176 19.62 23.24 1.46
C PRO A 176 18.19 22.69 1.33
N GLY A 177 17.67 22.10 2.41
CA GLY A 177 16.32 21.54 2.48
C GLY A 177 16.12 20.21 1.76
N MET A 178 17.20 19.52 1.37
CA MET A 178 17.13 18.26 0.62
C MET A 178 18.00 17.17 1.25
N THR A 179 17.40 16.00 1.49
CA THR A 179 18.06 14.79 1.96
C THR A 179 18.09 13.74 0.86
N ARG A 180 19.24 13.11 0.65
CA ARG A 180 19.44 11.97 -0.25
C ARG A 180 19.13 10.70 0.52
N LEU A 181 18.17 9.95 0.01
CA LEU A 181 17.86 8.60 0.46
C LEU A 181 18.31 7.61 -0.60
N GLY A 182 18.88 6.48 -0.20
CA GLY A 182 19.26 5.46 -1.17
C GLY A 182 19.70 4.15 -0.56
N ALA A 183 19.93 3.20 -1.45
CA ALA A 183 20.40 1.87 -1.14
C ALA A 183 21.51 1.49 -2.13
N VAL A 184 22.58 0.92 -1.60
CA VAL A 184 23.69 0.35 -2.37
C VAL A 184 23.49 -1.15 -2.48
N PRO A 185 23.27 -1.68 -3.70
CA PRO A 185 23.13 -3.12 -3.90
C PRO A 185 24.49 -3.84 -3.84
N ILE A 186 24.51 -5.17 -3.61
CA ILE A 186 25.73 -6.00 -3.63
C ILE A 186 26.44 -5.97 -5.00
N ASN A 187 25.67 -6.04 -6.10
CA ASN A 187 26.19 -6.20 -7.47
C ASN A 187 25.57 -5.24 -8.49
N ALA A 188 25.19 -4.04 -8.06
CA ALA A 188 24.61 -3.05 -8.97
C ALA A 188 24.98 -1.62 -8.57
N ALA A 189 24.74 -0.68 -9.49
CA ALA A 189 24.96 0.73 -9.25
C ALA A 189 24.11 1.20 -8.05
N PRO A 190 24.65 2.09 -7.19
CA PRO A 190 23.87 2.68 -6.11
C PRO A 190 22.63 3.40 -6.63
N LEU A 191 21.52 3.21 -5.93
CA LEU A 191 20.26 3.89 -6.22
C LEU A 191 20.06 4.99 -5.18
N TYR A 192 19.79 6.20 -5.65
CA TYR A 192 19.56 7.37 -4.79
C TYR A 192 18.37 8.18 -5.30
N VAL A 193 17.69 8.83 -4.37
CA VAL A 193 16.65 9.82 -4.65
C VAL A 193 16.84 10.99 -3.70
N ALA A 194 16.66 12.20 -4.21
CA ALA A 194 16.68 13.41 -3.40
C ALA A 194 15.23 13.74 -2.97
N VAL A 195 15.05 14.00 -1.68
CA VAL A 195 13.75 14.24 -1.05
C VAL A 195 13.82 15.58 -0.31
N GLN A 196 12.74 16.36 -0.37
CA GLN A 196 12.61 17.58 0.44
C GLN A 196 12.46 17.22 1.92
N ASP A 197 13.18 17.93 2.78
CA ASP A 197 13.14 17.69 4.23
C ASP A 197 11.72 17.88 4.81
N THR A 198 10.90 18.72 4.19
CA THR A 198 9.49 18.92 4.55
C THR A 198 8.61 17.69 4.31
N GLU A 199 8.99 16.84 3.36
CA GLU A 199 8.29 15.58 3.03
C GLU A 199 8.91 14.38 3.77
N LEU A 200 9.98 14.60 4.54
CA LEU A 200 10.75 13.57 5.23
C LEU A 200 10.66 13.70 6.75
N ASP A 201 9.80 12.88 7.36
CA ASP A 201 9.82 12.72 8.81
C ASP A 201 10.99 11.83 9.23
N GLN A 202 12.07 12.45 9.71
CA GLN A 202 13.29 11.75 10.14
C GLN A 202 13.05 10.78 11.29
N ARG A 203 12.08 11.04 12.17
CA ARG A 203 11.75 10.15 13.28
C ARG A 203 11.10 8.87 12.77
N LEU A 204 10.13 9.00 11.87
CA LEU A 204 9.49 7.85 11.23
C LEU A 204 10.46 7.08 10.34
N LEU A 205 11.38 7.76 9.66
CA LEU A 205 12.44 7.10 8.90
C LEU A 205 13.36 6.28 9.81
N ALA A 206 13.83 6.84 10.92
CA ALA A 206 14.69 6.13 11.87
C ALA A 206 13.96 4.91 12.48
N GLU A 207 12.69 5.08 12.83
CA GLU A 207 11.85 3.98 13.31
C GLU A 207 11.65 2.90 12.24
N ALA A 208 11.41 3.28 10.99
CA ALA A 208 11.25 2.36 9.87
C ALA A 208 12.54 1.60 9.56
N VAL A 209 13.69 2.28 9.59
CA VAL A 209 15.01 1.64 9.42
C VAL A 209 15.25 0.63 10.53
N GLY A 210 15.06 1.01 11.80
CA GLY A 210 15.20 0.09 12.93
C GLY A 210 14.21 -1.08 12.88
N ARG A 211 13.03 -0.87 12.29
CA ARG A 211 12.00 -1.88 12.13
C ARG A 211 12.24 -2.82 10.95
N PHE A 212 12.75 -2.35 9.82
CA PHE A 212 12.79 -3.14 8.58
C PHE A 212 14.19 -3.62 8.21
N ALA A 213 15.24 -2.82 8.46
CA ALA A 213 16.59 -3.16 8.04
C ALA A 213 17.14 -4.36 8.81
N PRO A 214 17.76 -5.35 8.13
CA PRO A 214 18.48 -6.43 8.78
C PRO A 214 19.62 -5.90 9.65
N GLN A 215 19.88 -6.58 10.77
CA GLN A 215 21.06 -6.31 11.60
C GLN A 215 22.33 -6.49 10.75
N GLY A 216 23.20 -5.48 10.73
CA GLY A 216 24.40 -5.45 9.88
C GLY A 216 24.30 -4.60 8.62
N THR A 217 23.11 -4.10 8.26
CA THR A 217 22.98 -3.09 7.18
C THR A 217 23.72 -1.83 7.60
N GLN A 218 24.75 -1.44 6.84
CA GLN A 218 25.50 -0.22 7.16
C GLN A 218 24.62 1.00 6.91
N LEU A 219 24.40 1.79 7.95
CA LEU A 219 23.75 3.10 7.85
C LEU A 219 24.83 4.16 7.72
N THR A 220 24.84 4.85 6.58
CA THR A 220 25.67 6.04 6.41
C THR A 220 24.78 7.24 6.72
N ARG A 221 25.18 7.99 7.74
CA ARG A 221 24.59 9.27 8.14
C ARG A 221 25.76 10.24 8.32
N ALA A 222 25.80 11.30 7.51
CA ALA A 222 26.71 12.42 7.73
C ALA A 222 26.26 13.27 8.92
#